data_AF-A0A915N9D5-F1
#
_entry.id   AF-A0A915N9D5-F1
#
_cell.length_a   1.000
_cell.length_b   1.000
_cell.length_c   1.000
_cell.angle_alpha   90.00
_cell.angle_beta   90.00
_cell.angle_gamma   90.00
#
_symmetry.space_group_name_H-M   'P 1'
#
loop_
_entity.id
_entity.type
_entity.pdbx_description
1 polymer ?
#
loop_
_entity_poly.entity_id
_entity_poly.type
_entity_poly.pdbx_seq_one_letter_code
_entity_poly.pdbx_strand_id
1 'polypeptide(L)'
;MSKIPAPPASSKKAKVVGGNINNDNNIASTFNNSNTGFLKLPDEQSSHRRLLANEHHLKDISDDDGREGWDNKMQFFMGVISYAVGFGNVWRFPFLLQKNGGGAFLIPYLIVGMMVIEGVPLFLIELGIGQKLRTGPVGVWNAIHPYLGGVGVSAAIVSYLVSLYYNVILTWVFYYLFKSFSFELPWINCPKLANGSNITECVQSSTPANYFWNREAINTSDSIGDFGGFTWHMTFCLVFA
;
A
#
# COMPACT_ATOMS: atom_id res chain seq x y z
N MET A 1 -31.51 -22.01 -9.29
CA MET A 1 -31.98 -22.62 -8.02
C MET A 1 -30.73 -23.12 -7.32
N SER A 2 -30.26 -22.61 -6.18
CA SER A 2 -30.95 -22.13 -4.98
C SER A 2 -30.05 -21.13 -4.22
N LYS A 3 -30.61 -19.97 -3.87
CA LYS A 3 -30.13 -19.06 -2.82
C LYS A 3 -30.36 -19.70 -1.45
N ILE A 4 -29.40 -19.68 -0.52
CA ILE A 4 -29.64 -19.55 0.94
C ILE A 4 -28.32 -19.02 1.62
N PRO A 5 -28.31 -18.48 2.86
CA PRO A 5 -28.43 -17.05 3.18
C PRO A 5 -27.28 -16.50 4.05
N ALA A 6 -27.22 -15.16 4.18
CA ALA A 6 -26.34 -14.47 5.13
C ALA A 6 -26.92 -14.48 6.57
N PRO A 7 -26.07 -14.57 7.63
CA PRO A 7 -26.49 -14.46 9.03
C PRO A 7 -26.61 -12.98 9.52
N PRO A 8 -27.31 -12.73 10.64
CA PRO A 8 -27.95 -11.44 10.93
C PRO A 8 -27.07 -10.40 11.63
N ALA A 9 -27.44 -9.14 11.41
CA ALA A 9 -26.92 -7.95 12.06
C ALA A 9 -27.19 -7.92 13.57
N SER A 10 -26.13 -7.76 14.36
CA SER A 10 -26.19 -7.51 15.81
C SER A 10 -26.48 -6.02 16.06
N SER A 11 -27.70 -5.73 16.50
CA SER A 11 -28.08 -4.43 17.06
C SER A 11 -27.30 -4.17 18.36
N LYS A 12 -26.58 -3.05 18.47
CA LYS A 12 -26.19 -2.49 19.77
C LYS A 12 -27.05 -1.28 20.06
N LYS A 13 -28.03 -1.47 20.95
CA LYS A 13 -28.79 -0.42 21.63
C LYS A 13 -27.85 0.41 22.49
N ALA A 14 -27.79 1.72 22.25
CA ALA A 14 -27.25 2.66 23.22
C ALA A 14 -28.29 2.94 24.32
N LYS A 15 -27.79 2.94 25.54
CA LYS A 15 -28.49 2.94 26.83
C LYS A 15 -28.91 4.36 27.20
N VAL A 16 -30.19 4.55 27.50
CA VAL A 16 -30.73 5.74 28.17
C VAL A 16 -30.55 5.57 29.68
N VAL A 17 -29.80 6.48 30.29
CA VAL A 17 -29.80 6.83 31.73
C VAL A 17 -29.58 8.35 31.72
N GLY A 18 -30.50 9.23 32.14
CA GLY A 18 -31.35 9.16 33.31
C GLY A 18 -30.76 10.04 34.42
N GLY A 19 -30.59 11.34 34.15
CA GLY A 19 -30.10 12.34 35.13
C GLY A 19 -31.28 13.09 35.76
N ASN A 20 -31.41 12.94 37.07
CA ASN A 20 -32.49 13.45 37.91
C ASN A 20 -32.08 14.81 38.50
N ILE A 21 -32.87 15.87 38.33
CA ILE A 21 -32.82 17.05 39.22
C ILE A 21 -34.23 17.58 39.41
N ASN A 22 -34.74 17.40 40.63
CA ASN A 22 -36.01 17.93 41.11
C ASN A 22 -35.87 19.45 41.40
N ASN A 23 -36.83 20.20 40.87
CA ASN A 23 -37.72 21.12 41.59
C ASN A 23 -37.13 22.02 42.69
N ASP A 24 -37.05 23.33 42.40
CA ASP A 24 -37.29 24.39 43.36
C ASP A 24 -38.32 25.37 42.77
N ASN A 25 -39.53 25.32 43.33
CA ASN A 25 -40.52 26.39 43.22
C ASN A 25 -40.08 27.54 44.14
N ASN A 26 -40.09 28.79 43.68
CA ASN A 26 -40.98 29.82 44.24
C ASN A 26 -40.78 31.26 43.71
N ILE A 27 -41.92 31.90 43.48
CA ILE A 27 -42.25 33.31 43.77
C ILE A 27 -41.62 34.37 42.85
N ALA A 28 -42.42 34.87 41.90
CA ALA A 28 -43.03 36.20 42.04
C ALA A 28 -43.89 36.51 40.81
N SER A 29 -45.21 36.42 41.01
CA SER A 29 -46.22 37.02 40.16
C SER A 29 -46.12 38.55 40.21
N THR A 30 -45.90 39.19 39.06
CA THR A 30 -46.15 40.64 38.93
C THR A 30 -46.71 40.96 37.54
N PHE A 31 -47.98 41.40 37.57
CA PHE A 31 -48.63 42.33 36.64
C PHE A 31 -49.03 41.90 35.21
N ASN A 32 -50.29 41.48 35.14
CA ASN A 32 -51.38 42.04 34.32
C ASN A 32 -51.06 43.02 33.16
N ASN A 33 -51.60 42.62 32.01
CA ASN A 33 -52.58 43.34 31.18
C ASN A 33 -52.05 44.46 30.27
N SER A 34 -52.12 44.24 28.95
CA SER A 34 -52.95 45.06 28.04
C SER A 34 -52.80 44.64 26.58
N ASN A 35 -53.93 44.74 25.88
CA ASN A 35 -54.14 44.52 24.45
C ASN A 35 -53.04 45.11 23.54
N THR A 36 -52.60 44.34 22.55
CA THR A 36 -52.35 44.81 21.17
C THR A 36 -52.19 43.59 20.27
N GLY A 37 -52.91 43.59 19.14
CA GLY A 37 -52.90 42.48 18.20
C GLY A 37 -51.56 42.34 17.50
N PHE A 38 -51.14 41.10 17.29
CA PHE A 38 -50.32 40.70 16.15
C PHE A 38 -50.30 39.16 16.15
N LEU A 39 -50.78 38.53 15.07
CA LEU A 39 -50.50 37.12 14.81
C LEU A 39 -48.98 36.95 14.93
N LYS A 40 -48.51 36.25 15.97
CA LYS A 40 -47.09 35.93 16.16
C LYS A 40 -46.72 34.97 15.03
N LEU A 41 -46.26 35.55 13.92
CA LEU A 41 -45.63 34.83 12.82
C LEU A 41 -44.51 33.95 13.42
N PRO A 42 -44.32 32.72 12.91
CA PRO A 42 -43.26 31.85 13.42
C PRO A 42 -41.94 32.60 13.32
N ASP A 43 -41.20 32.65 14.42
CA ASP A 43 -39.95 33.38 14.56
C ASP A 43 -38.98 32.89 13.47
N GLU A 44 -38.85 33.65 12.38
CA GLU A 44 -38.06 33.33 11.17
C GLU A 44 -36.60 33.00 11.53
N GLN A 45 -36.12 33.63 12.60
CA GLN A 45 -34.79 33.47 13.15
C GLN A 45 -34.57 32.13 13.86
N SER A 46 -35.64 31.46 14.32
CA SER A 46 -35.59 30.10 14.88
C SER A 46 -35.51 29.04 13.78
N SER A 47 -36.20 29.27 12.66
CA SER A 47 -36.21 28.42 11.47
C SER A 47 -34.86 28.46 10.76
N HIS A 48 -34.28 29.65 10.57
CA HIS A 48 -32.93 29.82 10.03
C HIS A 48 -31.85 29.11 10.87
N ARG A 49 -31.94 29.18 12.20
CA ARG A 49 -30.98 28.52 13.09
C ARG A 49 -31.06 26.99 13.00
N ARG A 50 -32.27 26.44 12.80
CA ARG A 50 -32.49 25.00 12.57
C ARG A 50 -31.98 24.58 11.19
N LEU A 51 -32.19 25.38 10.16
CA LEU A 51 -31.68 25.11 8.82
C LEU A 51 -30.15 25.10 8.80
N LEU A 52 -29.50 26.08 9.43
CA LEU A 52 -28.04 26.11 9.57
C LEU A 52 -27.51 24.94 10.39
N ALA A 53 -28.18 24.58 11.49
CA ALA A 53 -27.81 23.39 12.27
C ALA A 53 -27.97 22.12 11.43
N ASN A 54 -29.01 22.02 10.61
CA ASN A 54 -29.25 20.86 9.74
C ASN A 54 -28.26 20.83 8.57
N GLU A 55 -27.86 21.98 8.01
CA GLU A 55 -26.80 22.07 7.00
C GLU A 55 -25.44 21.67 7.59
N HIS A 56 -25.11 22.13 8.79
CA HIS A 56 -23.89 21.69 9.49
C HIS A 56 -23.91 20.19 9.79
N HIS A 57 -25.06 19.66 10.20
CA HIS A 57 -25.20 18.23 10.48
C HIS A 57 -25.19 17.39 9.20
N LEU A 58 -25.71 17.90 8.08
CA LEU A 58 -25.65 17.27 6.77
C LEU A 58 -24.22 17.32 6.20
N LYS A 59 -23.47 18.37 6.53
CA LYS A 59 -22.07 18.55 6.13
C LYS A 59 -21.13 17.59 6.87
N ASP A 60 -21.30 17.43 8.18
CA ASP A 60 -20.57 16.43 8.97
C ASP A 60 -20.90 15.00 8.52
N ILE A 61 -22.13 14.73 8.09
CA ILE A 61 -22.52 13.43 7.51
C ILE A 61 -21.95 13.25 6.09
N SER A 62 -21.75 14.31 5.32
CA SER A 62 -21.14 14.24 3.98
C SER A 62 -19.61 14.16 3.99
N ASP A 63 -18.96 14.56 5.07
CA ASP A 63 -17.51 14.50 5.24
C ASP A 63 -17.03 13.11 5.71
N ASP A 64 -17.95 12.25 6.18
CA ASP A 64 -17.76 10.79 6.26
C ASP A 64 -18.03 10.14 4.89
N ASP A 65 -17.32 10.61 3.87
CA ASP A 65 -16.99 9.79 2.71
C ASP A 65 -16.38 8.51 3.32
N GLY A 66 -17.09 7.38 3.32
CA GLY A 66 -16.73 6.12 4.00
C GLY A 66 -15.43 5.45 3.53
N ARG A 67 -14.36 6.24 3.48
CA ARG A 67 -12.99 5.97 3.10
C ARG A 67 -12.19 5.78 4.38
N GLU A 68 -11.47 4.68 4.39
CA GLU A 68 -10.47 4.40 5.41
C GLU A 68 -9.37 5.47 5.40
N GLY A 69 -9.14 6.05 6.58
CA GLY A 69 -8.03 6.97 6.85
C GLY A 69 -6.90 6.25 7.57
N TRP A 70 -5.71 6.86 7.55
CA TRP A 70 -4.59 6.38 8.36
C TRP A 70 -4.80 6.75 9.82
N ASP A 71 -4.62 5.80 10.75
CA ASP A 71 -4.76 6.04 12.19
C ASP A 71 -3.68 7.01 12.71
N ASN A 72 -2.48 6.97 12.13
CA ASN A 72 -1.36 7.79 12.55
C ASN A 72 -0.53 8.31 11.36
N LYS A 73 -0.02 9.54 11.46
CA LYS A 73 0.90 10.14 10.48
C LYS A 73 2.17 9.30 10.31
N MET A 74 2.67 8.69 11.40
CA MET A 74 3.83 7.81 11.36
C MET A 74 3.58 6.55 10.51
N GLN A 75 2.35 6.02 10.52
CA GLN A 75 1.97 4.87 9.70
C GLN A 75 2.03 5.23 8.21
N PHE A 76 1.53 6.42 7.86
CA PHE A 76 1.64 6.95 6.50
C PHE A 76 3.11 7.12 6.08
N PHE A 77 3.95 7.75 6.89
CA PHE A 77 5.36 7.92 6.56
C PHE A 77 6.10 6.58 6.40
N MET A 78 5.84 5.62 7.28
CA MET A 78 6.43 4.28 7.16
C MET A 78 5.98 3.56 5.88
N GLY A 79 4.72 3.70 5.48
CA GLY A 79 4.22 3.15 4.21
C GLY A 79 4.87 3.80 2.97
N VAL A 80 5.09 5.10 3.01
CA VAL A 80 5.78 5.81 1.93
C VAL A 80 7.26 5.41 1.85
N ILE A 81 7.94 5.28 3.00
CA ILE A 81 9.35 4.85 3.05
C ILE A 81 9.49 3.41 2.58
N SER A 82 8.59 2.50 2.99
CA SER A 82 8.63 1.11 2.53
C SER A 82 8.38 0.98 1.02
N TYR A 83 7.54 1.84 0.45
CA TYR A 83 7.36 1.93 -1.00
C TYR A 83 8.61 2.48 -1.71
N ALA A 84 9.28 3.48 -1.14
CA ALA A 84 10.47 4.09 -1.73
C ALA A 84 11.73 3.19 -1.66
N VAL A 85 11.88 2.41 -0.59
CA VAL A 85 13.02 1.53 -0.37
C VAL A 85 12.71 0.13 -0.89
N GLY A 86 13.13 -0.16 -2.13
CA GLY A 86 12.96 -1.47 -2.76
C GLY A 86 14.27 -2.24 -2.94
N PHE A 87 14.15 -3.50 -3.37
CA PHE A 87 15.30 -4.36 -3.70
C PHE A 87 16.21 -3.72 -4.78
N GLY A 88 15.64 -2.93 -5.69
CA GLY A 88 16.42 -2.17 -6.68
C GLY A 88 17.56 -1.34 -6.07
N ASN A 89 17.37 -0.78 -4.88
CA ASN A 89 18.42 0.00 -4.20
C ASN A 89 19.59 -0.87 -3.72
N VAL A 90 19.38 -2.17 -3.51
CA VAL A 90 20.38 -3.12 -3.00
C VAL A 90 21.24 -3.69 -4.13
N TRP A 91 20.66 -4.11 -5.26
CA TRP A 91 21.45 -4.70 -6.38
C TRP A 91 21.71 -3.72 -7.52
N ARG A 92 20.71 -2.90 -7.90
CA ARG A 92 20.75 -2.18 -9.18
C ARG A 92 21.60 -0.95 -9.06
N PHE A 93 21.45 -0.24 -7.94
CA PHE A 93 22.21 0.96 -7.67
C PHE A 93 23.72 0.70 -7.61
N PRO A 94 24.23 -0.28 -6.82
CA PRO A 94 25.67 -0.59 -6.84
C PRO A 94 26.17 -1.07 -8.21
N PHE A 95 25.37 -1.87 -8.91
CA PHE A 95 25.72 -2.36 -10.25
C PHE A 95 25.89 -1.21 -11.26
N LEU A 96 24.97 -0.23 -11.25
CA LEU A 96 25.05 0.95 -12.12
C LEU A 96 26.24 1.84 -11.74
N LEU A 97 26.50 2.03 -10.44
CA LEU A 97 27.67 2.78 -9.97
C LEU A 97 28.95 2.16 -10.51
N GLN A 98 29.14 0.86 -10.35
CA GLN A 98 30.35 0.18 -10.77
C GLN A 98 30.58 0.28 -12.29
N LYS A 99 29.52 0.15 -13.09
CA LYS A 99 29.61 0.24 -14.56
C LYS A 99 29.90 1.66 -15.06
N ASN A 100 29.40 2.69 -14.37
CA ASN A 100 29.44 4.08 -14.84
C ASN A 100 30.56 4.93 -14.19
N GLY A 101 31.68 4.31 -13.78
CA GLY A 101 32.81 5.04 -13.21
C GLY A 101 32.80 5.19 -11.68
N GLY A 102 32.10 4.30 -10.98
CA GLY A 102 32.11 4.19 -9.53
C GLY A 102 31.49 5.40 -8.82
N GLY A 103 32.20 5.93 -7.83
CA GLY A 103 31.74 7.06 -7.02
C GLY A 103 31.57 8.38 -7.77
N ALA A 104 32.18 8.54 -8.95
CA ALA A 104 32.01 9.76 -9.76
C ALA A 104 30.60 9.88 -10.35
N PHE A 105 29.91 8.76 -10.60
CA PHE A 105 28.52 8.72 -11.06
C PHE A 105 27.53 9.20 -9.98
N LEU A 106 27.95 9.20 -8.71
CA LEU A 106 27.13 9.64 -7.59
C LEU A 106 26.85 11.16 -7.64
N ILE A 107 27.75 11.95 -8.22
CA ILE A 107 27.66 13.41 -8.32
C ILE A 107 26.45 13.83 -9.19
N PRO A 108 26.31 13.39 -10.46
CA PRO A 108 25.12 13.72 -11.25
C PRO A 108 23.85 13.06 -10.73
N TYR A 109 23.95 11.90 -10.07
CA TYR A 109 22.80 11.17 -9.51
C TYR A 109 22.20 11.86 -8.27
N LEU A 110 23.01 12.20 -7.26
CA LEU A 110 22.55 12.78 -5.99
C LEU A 110 22.48 14.31 -5.99
N ILE A 111 23.45 14.99 -6.61
CA ILE A 111 23.72 16.41 -6.32
C ILE A 111 23.08 17.36 -7.35
N VAL A 112 23.04 17.02 -8.64
CA VAL A 112 22.90 18.07 -9.68
C VAL A 112 21.65 17.96 -10.57
N GLY A 113 21.06 16.79 -10.83
CA GLY A 113 20.00 16.69 -11.86
C GLY A 113 18.88 15.71 -11.56
N MET A 114 19.17 14.42 -11.52
CA MET A 114 18.11 13.41 -11.62
C MET A 114 17.25 13.30 -10.35
N MET A 115 17.83 13.34 -9.16
CA MET A 115 17.05 13.13 -7.94
C MET A 115 16.34 14.39 -7.45
N VAL A 116 17.01 15.54 -7.45
CA VAL A 116 16.46 16.79 -6.88
C VAL A 116 15.58 17.56 -7.88
N ILE A 117 15.89 17.54 -9.18
CA ILE A 117 15.14 18.32 -10.19
C ILE A 117 13.99 17.50 -10.77
N GLU A 118 14.16 16.20 -10.95
CA GLU A 118 13.12 15.33 -11.53
C GLU A 118 12.42 14.50 -10.44
N GLY A 119 13.18 13.78 -9.61
CA GLY A 119 12.63 12.86 -8.61
C GLY A 119 11.75 13.53 -7.55
N VAL A 120 12.28 14.52 -6.82
CA VAL A 120 11.54 15.20 -5.74
C VAL A 120 10.29 15.93 -6.26
N PRO A 121 10.35 16.72 -7.35
CA PRO A 121 9.16 17.42 -7.85
C PRO A 121 8.08 16.47 -8.37
N LEU A 122 8.44 15.42 -9.11
CA LEU A 122 7.47 14.42 -9.57
C LEU A 122 6.78 13.72 -8.40
N PHE A 123 7.54 13.34 -7.38
CA PHE A 123 7.00 12.71 -6.17
C PHE A 123 6.05 13.63 -5.40
N LEU A 124 6.41 14.91 -5.24
CA LEU A 124 5.55 15.89 -4.55
C LEU A 124 4.28 16.21 -5.34
N ILE A 125 4.36 16.27 -6.67
CA ILE A 125 3.18 16.48 -7.54
C ILE A 125 2.23 15.28 -7.41
N GLU A 126 2.74 14.06 -7.51
CA GLU A 126 1.93 12.83 -7.39
C GLU A 126 1.22 12.78 -6.02
N LEU A 127 1.95 13.04 -4.94
CA LEU A 127 1.36 13.11 -3.60
C LEU A 127 0.33 14.24 -3.47
N GLY A 128 0.61 15.43 -4.01
CA GLY A 128 -0.28 16.58 -3.97
C GLY A 128 -1.59 16.35 -4.73
N ILE A 129 -1.51 15.77 -5.93
CA ILE A 129 -2.67 15.40 -6.75
C ILE A 129 -3.49 14.31 -6.04
N GLY A 130 -2.81 13.27 -5.51
CA GLY A 130 -3.47 12.20 -4.74
C GLY A 130 -4.21 12.72 -3.52
N GLN A 131 -3.62 13.66 -2.76
CA GLN A 131 -4.27 14.29 -1.61
C GLN A 131 -5.44 15.21 -2.01
N LYS A 132 -5.35 15.90 -3.14
CA LYS A 132 -6.40 16.83 -3.60
C LYS A 132 -7.62 16.12 -4.17
N LEU A 133 -7.39 15.11 -5.01
CA LEU A 133 -8.46 14.40 -5.73
C LEU A 133 -9.00 13.19 -4.95
N ARG A 134 -8.25 12.68 -3.95
CA ARG A 134 -8.63 11.57 -3.06
C ARG A 134 -9.20 10.34 -3.80
N THR A 135 -8.71 10.08 -5.00
CA THR A 135 -9.18 8.99 -5.88
C THR A 135 -8.00 8.11 -6.32
N GLY A 136 -8.29 6.88 -6.76
CA GLY A 136 -7.27 5.98 -7.29
C GLY A 136 -6.67 6.51 -8.61
N PRO A 137 -5.57 5.93 -9.09
CA PRO A 137 -4.81 6.45 -10.24
C PRO A 137 -5.67 6.59 -11.51
N VAL A 138 -6.55 5.63 -11.80
CA VAL A 138 -7.48 5.73 -12.95
C VAL A 138 -8.50 6.87 -12.76
N GLY A 139 -8.98 7.07 -11.53
CA GLY A 139 -9.93 8.14 -11.21
C GLY A 139 -9.32 9.54 -11.28
N VAL A 140 -8.06 9.69 -10.85
CA VAL A 140 -7.29 10.94 -10.92
C VAL A 140 -7.16 11.41 -12.37
N TRP A 141 -6.69 10.54 -13.26
CA TRP A 141 -6.48 10.92 -14.66
C TRP A 141 -7.78 11.20 -15.40
N ASN A 142 -8.85 10.47 -15.08
CA ASN A 142 -10.18 10.71 -15.64
C ASN A 142 -10.81 12.04 -15.14
N ALA A 143 -10.53 12.44 -13.90
CA ALA A 143 -11.00 13.71 -13.33
C ALA A 143 -10.28 14.94 -13.94
N ILE A 144 -9.02 14.79 -14.36
CA ILE A 144 -8.28 15.84 -15.05
C ILE A 144 -8.79 15.98 -16.50
N HIS A 145 -8.81 14.87 -17.24
CA HIS A 145 -9.32 14.86 -18.60
C HIS A 145 -9.74 13.45 -19.04
N PRO A 146 -10.94 13.24 -19.60
CA PRO A 146 -11.45 11.90 -19.90
C PRO A 146 -10.62 11.12 -20.92
N TYR A 147 -9.87 11.80 -21.80
CA TYR A 147 -8.95 11.15 -22.74
C TYR A 147 -7.64 10.66 -22.08
N LEU A 148 -7.28 11.19 -20.90
CA LEU A 148 -6.09 10.77 -20.16
C LEU A 148 -6.33 9.53 -19.27
N GLY A 149 -7.56 9.01 -19.21
CA GLY A 149 -7.88 7.82 -18.43
C GLY A 149 -7.01 6.59 -18.77
N GLY A 150 -6.52 6.50 -20.01
CA GLY A 150 -5.59 5.45 -20.43
C GLY A 150 -4.26 5.44 -19.67
N VAL A 151 -3.79 6.60 -19.18
CA VAL A 151 -2.55 6.71 -18.38
C VAL A 151 -2.70 5.94 -17.07
N GLY A 152 -3.83 6.11 -16.37
CA GLY A 152 -4.09 5.37 -15.14
C GLY A 152 -4.19 3.86 -15.34
N VAL A 153 -4.78 3.42 -16.46
CA VAL A 153 -4.85 1.99 -16.81
C VAL A 153 -3.46 1.44 -17.12
N SER A 154 -2.64 2.17 -17.89
CA SER A 154 -1.27 1.76 -18.17
C SER A 154 -0.42 1.66 -16.90
N ALA A 155 -0.59 2.58 -15.95
CA ALA A 155 0.08 2.53 -14.65
C ALA A 155 -0.32 1.26 -13.88
N ALA A 156 -1.62 0.90 -13.86
CA ALA A 156 -2.09 -0.32 -13.22
C ALA A 156 -1.52 -1.60 -13.88
N ILE A 157 -1.44 -1.65 -15.21
CA ILE A 157 -0.85 -2.78 -15.94
C ILE A 157 0.64 -2.90 -15.64
N VAL A 158 1.38 -1.78 -15.64
CA VAL A 158 2.81 -1.78 -15.30
C VAL A 158 3.01 -2.23 -13.86
N SER A 159 2.24 -1.71 -12.91
CA SER A 159 2.29 -2.16 -11.51
C SER A 159 2.04 -3.66 -11.39
N TYR A 160 1.06 -4.20 -12.12
CA TYR A 160 0.78 -5.64 -12.13
C TYR A 160 1.95 -6.47 -12.69
N LEU A 161 2.50 -6.09 -13.84
CA LEU A 161 3.66 -6.78 -14.44
C LEU A 161 4.88 -6.72 -13.52
N VAL A 162 5.08 -5.58 -12.86
CA VAL A 162 6.15 -5.39 -11.90
C VAL A 162 5.98 -6.33 -10.70
N SER A 163 4.77 -6.39 -10.13
CA SER A 163 4.46 -7.31 -9.03
C SER A 163 4.74 -8.77 -9.38
N LEU A 164 4.41 -9.21 -10.61
CA LEU A 164 4.65 -10.60 -11.04
C LEU A 164 6.11 -11.01 -10.93
N TYR A 165 7.04 -10.22 -11.47
CA TYR A 165 8.46 -10.59 -11.43
C TYR A 165 9.07 -10.37 -10.03
N TYR A 166 8.62 -9.36 -9.27
CA TYR A 166 9.11 -9.15 -7.91
C TYR A 166 8.73 -10.31 -6.98
N ASN A 167 7.56 -10.92 -7.15
CA ASN A 167 7.18 -12.12 -6.38
C ASN A 167 8.10 -13.31 -6.67
N VAL A 168 8.58 -13.47 -7.92
CA VAL A 168 9.59 -14.49 -8.26
C VAL A 168 10.91 -14.22 -7.55
N ILE A 169 11.31 -12.96 -7.43
CA ILE A 169 12.54 -12.59 -6.69
C ILE A 169 12.36 -12.87 -5.19
N LEU A 170 11.20 -12.52 -4.61
CA LEU A 170 10.89 -12.84 -3.21
C LEU A 170 10.93 -14.35 -2.95
N THR A 171 10.44 -15.15 -3.90
CA THR A 171 10.53 -16.61 -3.88
C THR A 171 11.98 -17.08 -3.72
N TRP A 172 12.91 -16.50 -4.49
CA TRP A 172 14.32 -16.84 -4.37
C TRP A 172 14.88 -16.46 -3.00
N VAL A 173 14.53 -15.29 -2.47
CA VAL A 173 14.96 -14.85 -1.13
C VAL A 173 14.45 -15.81 -0.05
N PHE A 174 13.18 -16.19 -0.09
CA PHE A 174 12.61 -17.16 0.86
C PHE A 174 13.25 -18.54 0.72
N TYR A 175 13.51 -19.00 -0.50
CA TYR A 175 14.23 -20.25 -0.72
C TYR A 175 15.63 -20.23 -0.07
N TYR A 176 16.40 -19.16 -0.27
CA TYR A 176 17.69 -18.99 0.38
C TYR A 176 17.58 -18.85 1.90
N LEU A 177 16.55 -18.16 2.40
CA LEU A 177 16.27 -18.03 3.83
C LEU A 177 16.02 -19.40 4.47
N PHE A 178 15.16 -20.24 3.88
CA PHE A 178 14.87 -21.57 4.41
C PHE A 178 16.10 -22.48 4.37
N LYS A 179 16.90 -22.42 3.30
CA LYS A 179 18.15 -23.18 3.21
C LYS A 179 19.20 -22.70 4.22
N SER A 180 19.16 -21.43 4.63
CA SER A 180 20.09 -20.85 5.60
C SER A 180 19.90 -21.36 7.04
N PHE A 181 18.80 -22.04 7.36
CA PHE A 181 18.61 -22.66 8.69
C PHE A 181 19.41 -23.97 8.87
N SER A 182 20.14 -24.42 7.85
CA SER A 182 21.00 -25.61 7.91
C SER A 182 22.34 -25.29 8.57
N PHE A 183 22.90 -26.24 9.33
CA PHE A 183 24.18 -26.06 10.05
C PHE A 183 25.36 -25.84 9.09
N GLU A 184 25.37 -26.55 7.97
CA GLU A 184 26.31 -26.31 6.87
C GLU A 184 25.54 -25.73 5.68
N LEU A 185 26.01 -24.59 5.15
CA LEU A 185 25.32 -23.92 4.06
C LEU A 185 25.60 -24.67 2.75
N PRO A 186 24.56 -24.96 1.94
CA PRO A 186 24.68 -25.84 0.77
C PRO A 186 25.49 -25.24 -0.39
N TRP A 187 25.81 -23.94 -0.34
CA TRP A 187 26.62 -23.24 -1.34
C TRP A 187 28.07 -23.00 -0.93
N ILE A 188 28.52 -23.56 0.20
CA ILE A 188 29.93 -23.45 0.65
C ILE A 188 30.81 -24.47 -0.07
N ASN A 189 30.38 -25.73 -0.10
CA ASN A 189 31.16 -26.85 -0.61
C ASN A 189 30.50 -27.48 -1.83
N CYS A 190 31.30 -27.97 -2.78
CA CYS A 190 30.79 -28.79 -3.88
C CYS A 190 30.27 -30.14 -3.33
N PRO A 191 29.07 -30.60 -3.75
CA PRO A 191 28.60 -31.92 -3.39
C PRO A 191 29.52 -33.01 -3.97
N LYS A 192 29.68 -34.09 -3.21
CA LYS A 192 30.49 -35.25 -3.58
C LYS A 192 29.59 -36.36 -4.12
N LEU A 193 30.07 -37.08 -5.12
CA LEU A 193 29.42 -38.28 -5.66
C LEU A 193 29.55 -39.44 -4.66
N ALA A 194 28.75 -40.51 -4.84
CA ALA A 194 28.81 -41.71 -4.00
C ALA A 194 30.21 -42.37 -3.94
N ASN A 195 31.03 -42.15 -4.97
CA ASN A 195 32.43 -42.60 -5.05
C ASN A 195 33.43 -41.67 -4.33
N GLY A 196 32.96 -40.62 -3.65
CA GLY A 196 33.78 -39.65 -2.93
C GLY A 196 34.43 -38.55 -3.79
N SER A 197 34.33 -38.63 -5.11
CA SER A 197 34.82 -37.61 -6.04
C SER A 197 33.88 -36.40 -6.10
N ASN A 198 34.42 -35.18 -6.26
CA ASN A 198 33.59 -33.99 -6.50
C ASN A 198 32.87 -34.07 -7.85
N ILE A 199 31.67 -33.51 -7.94
CA ILE A 199 30.96 -33.39 -9.22
C ILE A 199 31.78 -32.49 -10.16
N THR A 200 32.10 -33.01 -11.35
CA THR A 200 32.93 -32.32 -12.36
C THR A 200 32.32 -30.99 -12.78
N GLU A 201 30.99 -30.91 -12.91
CA GLU A 201 30.24 -29.69 -13.21
C GLU A 201 30.40 -28.60 -12.14
N CYS A 202 30.49 -28.97 -10.86
CA CYS A 202 30.73 -28.01 -9.78
C CYS A 202 32.17 -27.51 -9.75
N VAL A 203 33.13 -28.38 -10.05
CA VAL A 203 34.56 -28.00 -10.13
C VAL A 203 34.84 -27.14 -11.36
N GLN A 204 34.10 -27.37 -12.46
CA GLN A 204 34.20 -26.57 -13.68
C GLN A 204 33.47 -25.22 -13.56
N SER A 205 32.51 -25.11 -12.64
CA SER A 205 31.82 -23.85 -12.32
C SER A 205 32.76 -22.88 -11.61
N SER A 206 32.60 -21.57 -11.86
CA SER A 206 33.47 -20.54 -11.27
C SER A 206 33.47 -20.53 -9.74
N THR A 207 32.33 -20.85 -9.11
CA THR A 207 32.21 -21.00 -7.65
C THR A 207 31.16 -22.06 -7.28
N PRO A 208 31.26 -22.71 -6.10
CA PRO A 208 30.23 -23.63 -5.61
C PRO A 208 28.85 -22.98 -5.49
N ALA A 209 28.79 -21.68 -5.19
CA ALA A 209 27.55 -20.91 -5.15
C ALA A 209 26.89 -20.74 -6.53
N ASN A 210 27.68 -20.58 -7.60
CA ASN A 210 27.14 -20.55 -8.97
C ASN A 210 26.59 -21.92 -9.38
N TYR A 211 27.24 -23.01 -8.98
CA TYR A 211 26.72 -24.37 -9.19
C TYR A 211 25.40 -24.56 -8.44
N PHE A 212 25.33 -24.18 -7.15
CA PHE A 212 24.11 -24.27 -6.36
C PHE A 212 22.96 -23.46 -6.99
N TRP A 213 23.22 -22.23 -7.43
CA TRP A 213 22.21 -21.42 -8.10
C TRP A 213 21.70 -22.11 -9.37
N ASN A 214 22.58 -22.40 -10.33
CA ASN A 214 22.17 -22.88 -11.65
C ASN A 214 21.59 -24.31 -11.60
N ARG A 215 22.11 -25.20 -10.75
CA ARG A 215 21.71 -26.61 -10.76
C ARG A 215 20.65 -26.96 -9.73
N GLU A 216 20.84 -26.49 -8.49
CA GLU A 216 19.98 -26.88 -7.36
C GLU A 216 18.82 -25.91 -7.14
N ALA A 217 19.06 -24.60 -7.28
CA ALA A 217 18.04 -23.59 -7.05
C ALA A 217 17.08 -23.45 -8.25
N ILE A 218 17.59 -22.98 -9.39
CA ILE A 218 16.75 -22.68 -10.56
C ILE A 218 16.68 -23.80 -11.59
N ASN A 219 17.58 -24.79 -11.54
CA ASN A 219 17.70 -25.87 -12.53
C ASN A 219 17.66 -25.36 -13.97
N THR A 220 18.64 -24.51 -14.30
CA THR A 220 18.78 -23.84 -15.61
C THR A 220 18.90 -24.86 -16.75
N SER A 221 18.10 -24.67 -17.81
CA SER A 221 18.26 -25.37 -19.08
C SER A 221 19.30 -24.70 -19.97
N ASP A 222 19.88 -25.45 -20.91
CA ASP A 222 20.91 -24.93 -21.84
C ASP A 222 20.37 -23.92 -22.86
N SER A 223 19.05 -23.88 -23.06
CA SER A 223 18.40 -23.02 -24.06
C SER A 223 17.08 -22.44 -23.54
N ILE A 224 16.82 -21.18 -23.89
CA ILE A 224 15.61 -20.45 -23.49
C ILE A 224 14.31 -21.05 -24.04
N GLY A 225 14.40 -21.90 -25.08
CA GLY A 225 13.26 -22.59 -25.68
C GLY A 225 12.88 -23.89 -24.98
N ASP A 226 13.73 -24.41 -24.08
CA ASP A 226 13.44 -25.60 -23.29
C ASP A 226 13.03 -25.17 -21.87
N PHE A 227 11.73 -25.16 -21.63
CA PHE A 227 11.16 -24.69 -20.37
C PHE A 227 11.31 -25.67 -19.21
N GLY A 228 11.91 -26.86 -19.41
CA GLY A 228 12.44 -27.67 -18.32
C GLY A 228 11.47 -27.98 -17.17
N GLY A 229 10.16 -27.99 -17.42
CA GLY A 229 9.12 -28.23 -16.43
C GLY A 229 9.07 -27.26 -15.25
N PHE A 230 8.19 -27.55 -14.29
CA PHE A 230 8.07 -26.77 -13.05
C PHE A 230 9.00 -27.33 -11.96
N THR A 231 9.82 -26.47 -11.37
CA THR A 231 10.60 -26.80 -10.17
C THR A 231 9.70 -26.73 -8.94
N TRP A 232 9.42 -27.89 -8.34
CA TRP A 232 8.47 -28.00 -7.23
C TRP A 232 8.85 -27.15 -6.01
N HIS A 233 10.14 -27.14 -5.63
CA HIS A 233 10.62 -26.38 -4.47
C HIS A 233 10.46 -24.86 -4.64
N MET A 234 10.70 -24.33 -5.84
CA MET A 234 10.47 -22.91 -6.13
C MET A 234 8.98 -22.60 -6.19
N THR A 235 8.17 -23.51 -6.73
CA THR A 235 6.71 -23.33 -6.79
C THR A 235 6.11 -23.26 -5.39
N PHE A 236 6.54 -24.12 -4.45
CA PHE A 236 6.10 -24.04 -3.06
C PHE A 236 6.54 -22.73 -2.39
N CYS A 237 7.76 -22.27 -2.64
CA CYS A 237 8.22 -20.98 -2.11
C CYS A 237 7.43 -19.80 -2.70
N LEU A 238 6.98 -19.90 -3.96
CA LEU A 238 6.16 -18.87 -4.60
C LEU A 238 4.73 -18.83 -4.06
N VAL A 239 4.16 -19.99 -3.71
CA VAL A 239 2.84 -20.06 -3.05
C VAL A 239 2.89 -19.51 -1.62
N PHE A 240 4.05 -19.62 -0.98
CA PHE A 240 4.28 -19.06 0.36
C PHE A 240 4.51 -17.54 0.34
N ALA A 241 5.14 -17.01 -0.70
CA ALA A 241 5.44 -15.60 -0.89
C ALA A 241 4.19 -14.78 -1.24
#